data_AF-X7ZK91-F1
#
_entry.id   AF-X7ZK91-F1
#
_cell.length_a   1.000
_cell.length_b   1.000
_cell.length_c   1.000
_cell.angle_alpha   90.00
_cell.angle_beta   90.00
_cell.angle_gamma   90.00
#
_symmetry.space_group_name_H-M   'P 1'
#
loop_
_entity.id
_entity.type
_entity.pdbx_description
1 polymer ?
#
loop_
_entity_poly.entity_id
_entity_poly.type
_entity_poly.pdbx_seq_one_letter_code
_entity_poly.pdbx_strand_id
1 'polypeptide(L)'
;MPPPPNCTAADLAGVSAGVAAATSAYLFTHPDVNDYFTSLKGQPREDIRDQLQQYMDANPAVHADLQGIRQPLTDFRNRCQ
;
A
#
# COMPACT_ATOMS: atom_id res chain seq x y z
N MET A 1 -14.62 -3.66 26.27
CA MET A 1 -13.33 -4.28 26.66
C MET A 1 -12.22 -3.44 26.02
N PRO A 2 -11.12 -3.14 26.71
CA PRO A 2 -9.99 -2.46 26.07
C PRO A 2 -9.46 -3.33 24.91
N PRO A 3 -8.94 -2.72 23.83
CA PRO A 3 -8.36 -3.48 22.74
C PRO A 3 -7.22 -4.38 23.25
N PRO A 4 -6.93 -5.50 22.56
CA PRO A 4 -5.76 -6.31 22.87
C PRO A 4 -4.48 -5.44 22.87
N PRO A 5 -3.45 -5.80 23.65
CA PRO A 5 -2.19 -5.07 23.64
C PRO A 5 -1.66 -4.95 22.21
N ASN A 6 -1.19 -3.76 21.83
CA ASN A 6 -0.73 -3.42 20.48
C ASN A 6 -1.83 -3.44 19.40
N CYS A 7 -3.11 -3.40 19.75
CA CYS A 7 -4.22 -3.33 18.78
C CYS A 7 -5.02 -2.02 18.90
N THR A 8 -4.31 -0.93 19.16
CA THR A 8 -4.90 0.41 19.30
C THR A 8 -4.84 1.19 17.99
N ALA A 9 -5.58 2.30 17.92
CA ALA A 9 -5.47 3.24 16.79
C ALA A 9 -4.04 3.80 16.63
N ALA A 10 -3.30 3.98 17.74
CA ALA A 10 -1.91 4.43 17.70
C ALA A 10 -0.98 3.39 17.06
N ASP A 11 -1.22 2.11 17.32
CA ASP A 11 -0.46 1.01 16.72
C ASP A 11 -0.73 0.91 15.21
N LEU A 12 -2.01 0.92 14.83
CA LEU A 12 -2.41 0.96 13.42
C LEU A 12 -1.78 2.14 12.67
N ALA A 13 -1.75 3.33 13.27
CA ALA A 13 -1.13 4.50 12.69
C ALA A 13 0.39 4.31 12.51
N GLY A 14 1.07 3.70 13.50
CA GLY A 14 2.49 3.37 13.41
C GLY A 14 2.80 2.40 12.28
N VAL A 15 2.04 1.30 12.17
CA VAL A 15 2.18 0.33 11.08
C VAL A 15 1.90 0.99 9.72
N SER A 16 0.84 1.78 9.63
CA SER A 16 0.49 2.51 8.39
C SER A 16 1.59 3.47 7.96
N ALA A 17 2.19 4.19 8.91
CA ALA A 17 3.30 5.11 8.63
C ALA A 17 4.54 4.35 8.12
N GLY A 18 4.86 3.20 8.72
CA GLY A 18 5.95 2.34 8.23
C GLY A 18 5.72 1.85 6.80
N VAL A 19 4.50 1.38 6.49
CA VAL A 19 4.13 0.96 5.13
C VAL A 19 4.19 2.12 4.13
N ALA A 20 3.75 3.32 4.54
CA ALA A 20 3.84 4.51 3.69
C ALA A 20 5.29 4.91 3.41
N ALA A 21 6.17 4.85 4.41
CA ALA A 21 7.59 5.13 4.24
C ALA A 21 8.26 4.11 3.30
N ALA A 22 7.96 2.81 3.45
CA ALA A 22 8.46 1.77 2.56
C ALA A 22 7.96 1.96 1.12
N THR A 23 6.67 2.28 0.95
CA THR A 23 6.10 2.63 -0.37
C THR A 23 6.84 3.81 -0.99
N SER A 24 7.11 4.87 -0.23
CA SER A 24 7.85 6.03 -0.73
C SER A 24 9.25 5.65 -1.20
N ALA A 25 9.99 4.85 -0.43
CA ALA A 25 11.31 4.39 -0.83
C ALA A 25 11.25 3.55 -2.11
N TYR A 26 10.27 2.65 -2.23
CA TYR A 26 10.06 1.84 -3.43
C TYR A 26 9.79 2.70 -4.66
N LEU A 27 8.92 3.71 -4.56
CA LEU A 27 8.63 4.60 -5.68
C LEU A 27 9.87 5.40 -6.11
N PHE A 28 10.74 5.81 -5.18
CA PHE A 28 12.00 6.47 -5.54
C PHE A 28 12.99 5.55 -6.23
N THR A 29 12.96 4.24 -5.97
CA THR A 29 13.82 3.26 -6.66
C THR A 29 13.20 2.70 -7.94
N HIS A 30 11.90 2.92 -8.16
CA HIS A 30 11.14 2.49 -9.34
C HIS A 30 10.50 3.70 -10.03
N PRO A 31 11.31 4.51 -10.76
CA PRO A 31 10.82 5.75 -11.36
C PRO A 31 9.66 5.53 -12.34
N ASP A 32 9.65 4.42 -13.08
CA ASP A 32 8.55 4.05 -13.98
C ASP A 32 7.22 3.85 -13.24
N VAL A 33 7.26 3.21 -12.07
CA VAL A 33 6.08 3.03 -11.22
C VAL A 33 5.65 4.39 -10.65
N ASN A 34 6.60 5.19 -10.18
CA ASN A 34 6.32 6.52 -9.63
C ASN A 34 5.67 7.46 -10.66
N ASP A 35 6.17 7.49 -11.90
CA ASP A 35 5.59 8.24 -13.00
C ASP A 35 4.17 7.76 -13.31
N TYR A 36 3.95 6.44 -13.36
CA TYR A 36 2.62 5.87 -13.57
C TYR A 36 1.63 6.31 -12.49
N PHE A 37 1.94 6.10 -11.20
CA PHE A 37 1.06 6.52 -10.11
C PHE A 37 0.85 8.04 -10.08
N THR A 38 1.85 8.83 -10.47
CA THR A 38 1.73 10.29 -10.59
C THR A 38 0.79 10.69 -11.73
N SER A 39 0.79 9.95 -12.85
CA SER A 39 -0.09 10.21 -13.99
C SER A 39 -1.58 10.00 -13.70
N LEU A 40 -1.91 9.16 -12.69
CA LEU A 40 -3.28 8.94 -12.23
C LEU A 40 -3.88 10.16 -11.51
N LYS A 41 -3.06 11.16 -11.17
CA LYS A 41 -3.51 12.38 -10.47
C LYS A 41 -4.52 13.15 -11.31
N GLY A 42 -5.74 13.33 -10.78
CA GLY A 42 -6.80 14.11 -11.41
C GLY A 42 -7.81 13.26 -12.21
N GLN A 43 -7.57 11.96 -12.36
CA GLN A 43 -8.55 11.04 -12.93
C GLN A 43 -9.68 10.72 -11.94
N PRO A 44 -10.87 10.34 -12.44
CA PRO A 44 -11.96 9.88 -11.59
C PRO A 44 -11.59 8.57 -10.89
N ARG A 45 -12.02 8.42 -9.62
CA ARG A 45 -11.62 7.29 -8.76
C ARG A 45 -12.04 5.92 -9.32
N GLU A 46 -13.14 5.87 -10.07
CA GLU A 46 -13.59 4.63 -10.72
C GLU A 46 -12.57 4.15 -11.75
N ASP A 47 -12.11 5.05 -12.63
CA ASP A 47 -11.12 4.79 -13.68
C ASP A 47 -9.77 4.37 -13.10
N ILE A 48 -9.35 5.03 -12.01
CA ILE A 48 -8.09 4.73 -11.32
C ILE A 48 -8.06 3.26 -10.86
N ARG A 49 -9.18 2.68 -10.41
CA ARG A 49 -9.19 1.30 -9.91
C ARG A 49 -8.96 0.29 -11.03
N ASP A 50 -9.64 0.45 -12.17
CA ASP A 50 -9.46 -0.42 -13.33
C ASP A 50 -8.04 -0.28 -13.91
N GLN A 51 -7.54 0.94 -14.03
CA GLN A 51 -6.17 1.20 -14.50
C GLN A 51 -5.13 0.55 -13.59
N LEU A 52 -5.25 0.73 -12.26
CA LEU A 52 -4.36 0.08 -11.30
C LEU A 52 -4.42 -1.45 -11.41
N GLN A 53 -5.61 -2.03 -11.55
CA GLN A 53 -5.76 -3.47 -11.69
C GLN A 53 -5.06 -3.99 -12.95
N GLN A 54 -5.26 -3.34 -14.09
CA GLN A 54 -4.58 -3.67 -15.34
C GLN A 54 -3.06 -3.51 -15.23
N TYR A 55 -2.61 -2.45 -14.55
CA TYR A 55 -1.18 -2.23 -14.33
C TYR A 55 -0.56 -3.32 -13.46
N MET A 56 -1.23 -3.77 -12.39
CA MET A 56 -0.74 -4.86 -11.55
C MET A 56 -0.74 -6.21 -12.26
N ASP A 57 -1.69 -6.48 -13.15
CA ASP A 57 -1.74 -7.68 -13.99
C ASP A 57 -0.58 -7.71 -15.00
N ALA A 58 -0.33 -6.57 -15.65
CA ALA A 58 0.78 -6.42 -16.59
C ALA A 58 2.16 -6.40 -15.89
N ASN A 59 2.23 -6.01 -14.62
CA ASN A 59 3.46 -5.87 -13.84
C ASN A 59 3.43 -6.75 -12.58
N PRO A 60 3.51 -8.10 -12.72
CA PRO A 60 3.41 -9.01 -11.60
C PRO A 60 4.53 -8.82 -10.56
N ALA A 61 5.71 -8.35 -10.99
CA ALA A 61 6.81 -8.02 -10.08
C ALA A 61 6.48 -6.82 -9.18
N VAL A 62 5.95 -5.74 -9.76
CA VAL A 62 5.50 -4.55 -9.02
C VAL A 62 4.36 -4.92 -8.06
N HIS A 63 3.44 -5.75 -8.53
CA HIS A 63 2.35 -6.23 -7.71
C HIS A 63 2.86 -7.03 -6.50
N ALA A 64 3.80 -7.96 -6.70
CA ALA A 64 4.40 -8.74 -5.62
C ALA A 64 5.15 -7.85 -4.62
N ASP A 65 5.91 -6.85 -5.09
CA ASP A 65 6.64 -5.93 -4.22
C ASP A 65 5.68 -5.08 -3.36
N LEU A 66 4.70 -4.44 -3.99
CA LEU A 66 3.68 -3.65 -3.28
C LEU A 66 2.84 -4.51 -2.33
N GLN A 67 2.58 -5.78 -2.65
CA GLN A 67 1.97 -6.72 -1.72
C GLN A 67 2.88 -6.99 -0.52
N GLY A 68 4.19 -7.15 -0.74
CA GLY A 68 5.22 -7.27 0.28
C GLY A 68 5.23 -6.06 1.22
N ILE A 69 5.29 -4.86 0.66
CA ILE A 69 5.27 -3.59 1.41
C ILE A 69 4.02 -3.46 2.29
N ARG A 70 2.86 -3.95 1.82
CA ARG A 70 1.59 -3.88 2.56
C ARG A 70 1.38 -5.02 3.55
N GLN A 71 2.24 -6.05 3.57
CA GLN A 71 2.11 -7.17 4.51
C GLN A 71 1.96 -6.75 5.98
N PRO A 72 2.69 -5.74 6.51
CA PRO A 72 2.56 -5.35 7.92
C PRO A 72 1.14 -4.92 8.30
N LEU A 73 0.42 -4.26 7.39
CA LEU A 73 -0.99 -3.90 7.62
C LEU A 73 -1.91 -5.13 7.63
N THR A 74 -1.64 -6.09 6.75
CA THR A 74 -2.38 -7.34 6.69
C THR A 74 -2.13 -8.18 7.95
N ASP A 75 -0.88 -8.31 8.38
CA ASP A 75 -0.50 -8.98 9.64
C ASP A 75 -1.18 -8.32 10.84
N PHE A 76 -1.08 -6.98 10.95
CA PHE A 76 -1.74 -6.22 12.01
C PHE A 76 -3.24 -6.51 12.04
N ARG A 77 -3.92 -6.44 10.90
CA ARG A 77 -5.35 -6.75 10.82
C ARG A 77 -5.65 -8.18 11.22
N ASN A 78 -4.85 -9.15 10.79
CA ASN A 78 -5.03 -10.56 11.14
C ASN A 78 -4.83 -10.84 12.63
N ARG A 79 -3.97 -10.07 13.30
CA ARG A 79 -3.67 -10.19 14.73
C ARG A 79 -4.68 -9.45 15.63
N CYS A 80 -5.28 -8.37 15.12
CA CYS A 80 -6.12 -7.45 15.89
C CYS A 80 -7.62 -7.47 15.54
N GLN A 81 -8.03 -8.38 14.63
CA GLN A 81 -9.43 -8.64 14.28
C GLN A 81 -10.20 -9.34 15.41
#